data_AF-K2T0N7-F1
#
_entry.id   AF-K2T0N7-F1
#
_cell.length_a   1.000
_cell.length_b   1.000
_cell.length_c   1.000
_cell.angle_alpha   90.00
_cell.angle_beta   90.00
_cell.angle_gamma   90.00
#
_symmetry.space_group_name_H-M   'P 1'
#
loop_
_entity.id
_entity.type
_entity.pdbx_description
1 polymer ?
#
loop_
_entity_poly.entity_id
_entity_poly.type
_entity_poly.pdbx_seq_one_letter_code
_entity_poly.pdbx_strand_id
1 'polypeptide(L)'
;MQFSVLFISFLNLFSVAYGCQQWKIGFVSRERACEVDGAGRLRNVCGDLAYRYIQYSLANGVRLGRDITGTTSCDPCDDPNPKCYCRITFWRFREWMGTQVPYLSDNNWLYDKDGDAFGKIPHKNIDCD
;
A
#
# COMPACT_ATOMS: atom_id res chain seq x y z
N MET A 1 -23.92 -37.05 -19.13
CA MET A 1 -24.09 -35.65 -18.69
C MET A 1 -23.44 -35.32 -17.33
N GLN A 2 -22.72 -36.26 -16.69
CA GLN A 2 -22.17 -36.07 -15.33
C GLN A 2 -20.72 -35.54 -15.32
N PHE A 3 -20.00 -35.64 -16.44
CA PHE A 3 -18.61 -35.18 -16.57
C PHE A 3 -18.46 -33.66 -16.79
N SER A 4 -19.49 -32.98 -17.30
CA SER A 4 -19.43 -31.55 -17.65
C SER A 4 -19.56 -30.62 -16.44
N VAL A 5 -20.18 -31.09 -15.35
CA VAL A 5 -20.39 -30.29 -14.13
C VAL A 5 -19.10 -30.15 -13.32
N LEU A 6 -18.23 -31.17 -13.34
CA LEU A 6 -16.94 -31.13 -12.64
C LEU A 6 -16.00 -30.06 -13.21
N PHE A 7 -15.95 -29.89 -14.54
CA PHE A 7 -15.08 -28.91 -15.18
C PHE A 7 -15.43 -27.45 -14.83
N ILE A 8 -16.72 -27.14 -14.67
CA ILE A 8 -17.18 -25.79 -14.32
C ILE A 8 -16.84 -25.47 -12.85
N SER A 9 -16.94 -26.45 -11.95
CA SER A 9 -16.59 -26.26 -10.53
C SER A 9 -15.10 -26.01 -10.31
N PHE A 10 -14.20 -26.67 -11.07
CA PHE A 10 -12.75 -26.44 -10.96
C PHE A 10 -12.33 -25.06 -11.47
N LEU A 11 -12.95 -24.54 -12.54
CA LEU A 11 -12.64 -23.19 -13.06
C LEU A 11 -13.04 -22.05 -12.10
N ASN A 12 -14.08 -22.25 -11.28
CA ASN A 12 -14.52 -21.23 -10.33
C ASN A 12 -13.61 -21.15 -9.08
N LEU A 13 -12.99 -22.26 -8.65
CA LEU A 13 -12.12 -22.27 -7.48
C LEU A 13 -10.80 -21.51 -7.70
N PHE A 14 -10.21 -21.59 -8.89
CA PHE A 14 -8.99 -20.83 -9.20
C PHE A 14 -9.24 -19.33 -9.37
N SER A 15 -10.49 -18.90 -9.56
CA SER A 15 -10.81 -17.48 -9.79
C SER A 15 -10.84 -16.65 -8.51
N VAL A 16 -10.99 -17.30 -7.34
CA VAL A 16 -11.13 -16.60 -6.05
C VAL A 16 -9.77 -16.25 -5.44
N ALA A 17 -8.74 -17.07 -5.71
CA ALA A 17 -7.38 -16.86 -5.18
C ALA A 17 -6.65 -15.65 -5.78
N TYR A 18 -6.96 -15.25 -7.02
CA TYR A 18 -6.33 -14.07 -7.65
C TYR A 18 -6.90 -12.72 -7.17
N GLY A 19 -7.89 -12.72 -6.28
CA GLY A 19 -8.64 -11.52 -5.91
C GLY A 19 -8.05 -10.70 -4.76
N CYS A 20 -7.10 -11.25 -4.00
CA CYS A 20 -6.65 -10.66 -2.73
C CYS A 20 -5.12 -10.67 -2.68
N GLN A 21 -4.52 -9.77 -3.46
CA GLN A 21 -3.10 -9.45 -3.37
C GLN A 21 -2.94 -8.06 -2.78
N GLN A 22 -2.39 -8.01 -1.57
CA GLN A 22 -2.12 -6.77 -0.86
C GLN A 22 -0.68 -6.34 -1.09
N TRP A 23 -0.48 -5.21 -1.79
CA TRP A 23 0.85 -4.59 -1.92
C TRP A 23 0.99 -3.43 -0.93
N LYS A 24 2.21 -3.15 -0.46
CA LYS A 24 2.49 -2.05 0.48
C LYS A 24 3.76 -1.31 0.14
N ILE A 25 3.74 0.00 0.29
CA ILE A 25 4.93 0.87 0.23
C ILE A 25 5.00 1.76 1.46
N GLY A 26 6.23 2.02 1.90
CA GLY A 26 6.54 2.79 3.10
C GLY A 26 7.19 4.13 2.76
N PHE A 27 6.88 5.13 3.56
CA PHE A 27 7.50 6.43 3.52
C PHE A 27 7.84 6.90 4.93
N VAL A 28 8.90 7.69 5.06
CA VAL A 28 9.34 8.32 6.31
C VAL A 28 9.27 9.84 6.21
N SER A 29 8.98 10.52 7.31
CA SER A 29 8.89 11.98 7.35
C SER A 29 10.26 12.63 7.11
N ARG A 30 10.30 13.63 6.23
CA ARG A 30 11.50 14.45 6.01
C ARG A 30 11.90 15.19 7.28
N GLU A 31 10.92 15.83 7.88
CA GLU A 31 11.07 16.61 9.09
C GLU A 31 11.04 15.72 10.34
N ARG A 32 11.52 16.25 11.46
CA ARG A 32 11.33 15.66 12.78
C ARG A 32 9.86 15.81 13.15
N ALA A 33 9.21 14.70 13.51
CA ALA A 33 7.80 14.69 13.84
C ALA A 33 7.51 13.53 14.80
N CYS A 34 6.72 13.79 15.84
CA CYS A 34 6.29 12.78 16.80
C CYS A 34 4.76 12.70 16.88
N GLU A 35 4.27 11.78 17.71
CA GLU A 35 2.83 11.50 17.87
C GLU A 35 1.95 12.70 18.26
N VAL A 36 2.47 13.68 19.01
CA VAL A 36 1.68 14.83 19.49
C VAL A 36 1.60 15.95 18.45
N ASP A 37 2.76 16.37 17.91
CA ASP A 37 2.84 17.56 17.05
C ASP A 37 2.66 17.23 15.55
N GLY A 38 3.11 16.05 15.14
CA GLY A 38 3.20 15.67 13.73
C GLY A 38 2.02 14.85 13.22
N ALA A 39 1.35 14.09 14.11
CA ALA A 39 0.44 13.03 13.68
C ALA A 39 -0.78 13.55 12.91
N GLY A 40 -1.42 14.64 13.33
CA GLY A 40 -2.62 15.17 12.67
C GLY A 40 -2.35 15.64 11.24
N ARG A 41 -1.33 16.50 11.07
CA ARG A 41 -0.92 17.02 9.76
C ARG A 41 -0.45 15.89 8.85
N LEU A 42 0.47 15.04 9.34
CA LEU A 42 1.06 13.99 8.53
C LEU A 42 0.06 12.89 8.17
N ARG A 43 -0.93 12.61 9.03
CA ARG A 43 -2.04 11.71 8.69
C ARG A 43 -2.83 12.20 7.48
N ASN A 44 -3.16 13.50 7.42
CA ASN A 44 -3.87 14.07 6.28
C ASN A 44 -3.02 14.00 5.01
N VAL A 45 -1.74 14.37 5.09
CA VAL A 45 -0.82 14.29 3.94
C VAL A 45 -0.63 12.85 3.46
N CYS A 46 -0.59 11.87 4.37
CA CYS A 46 -0.54 10.45 4.00
C CYS A 46 -1.82 10.01 3.27
N GLY A 47 -2.98 10.53 3.68
CA GLY A 47 -4.25 10.36 2.96
C GLY A 47 -4.23 10.98 1.56
N ASP A 48 -3.69 12.20 1.43
CA ASP A 48 -3.51 12.87 0.13
C ASP A 48 -2.59 12.08 -0.79
N LEU A 49 -1.51 11.50 -0.24
CA LEU A 49 -0.62 10.63 -0.99
C LEU A 49 -1.33 9.37 -1.49
N ALA A 50 -2.16 8.73 -0.67
CA ALA A 50 -3.01 7.62 -1.09
C ALA A 50 -3.96 8.04 -2.22
N TYR A 51 -4.58 9.21 -2.12
CA TYR A 51 -5.43 9.75 -3.17
C TYR A 51 -4.67 10.00 -4.48
N ARG A 52 -3.45 10.53 -4.41
CA ARG A 52 -2.57 10.69 -5.59
C ARG A 52 -2.28 9.35 -6.26
N TYR A 53 -2.08 8.29 -5.49
CA TYR A 53 -1.95 6.94 -6.02
C TYR A 53 -3.23 6.42 -6.67
N ILE A 54 -4.42 6.75 -6.14
CA ILE A 54 -5.69 6.45 -6.79
C ILE A 54 -5.79 7.15 -8.14
N GLN A 55 -5.47 8.44 -8.21
CA GLN A 55 -5.49 9.20 -9.47
C GLN A 55 -4.49 8.62 -10.48
N TYR A 56 -3.27 8.30 -10.04
CA TYR A 56 -2.29 7.60 -10.88
C TYR A 56 -2.85 6.28 -11.39
N SER A 57 -3.46 5.47 -10.52
CA SER A 57 -4.03 4.18 -10.90
C SER A 57 -5.11 4.33 -11.96
N LEU A 58 -6.05 5.26 -11.77
CA LEU A 58 -7.13 5.55 -12.71
C LEU A 58 -6.60 5.98 -14.09
N ALA A 59 -5.58 6.84 -14.12
CA ALA A 59 -4.93 7.26 -15.37
C ALA A 59 -4.16 6.13 -16.07
N ASN A 60 -3.83 5.04 -15.36
CA ASN A 60 -3.06 3.90 -15.87
C ASN A 60 -3.89 2.61 -15.92
N GLY A 61 -5.17 2.70 -16.27
CA GLY A 61 -6.02 1.52 -16.48
C GLY A 61 -6.35 0.75 -15.19
N VAL A 62 -6.36 1.44 -14.05
CA VAL A 62 -6.60 0.87 -12.72
C VAL A 62 -5.50 -0.14 -12.30
N ARG A 63 -4.26 0.10 -12.74
CA ARG A 63 -3.14 -0.82 -12.51
C ARG A 63 -2.88 -1.13 -11.03
N LEU A 64 -2.94 -0.11 -10.18
CA LEU A 64 -2.66 -0.26 -8.74
C LEU A 64 -3.91 -0.67 -7.93
N GLY A 65 -5.04 -0.95 -8.61
CA GLY A 65 -6.34 -1.09 -7.97
C GLY A 65 -7.03 0.25 -7.72
N ARG A 66 -8.28 0.21 -7.24
CA ARG A 66 -9.04 1.39 -6.81
C ARG A 66 -9.03 1.60 -5.30
N ASP A 67 -8.80 0.50 -4.58
CA ASP A 67 -8.82 0.47 -3.13
C ASP A 67 -7.39 0.63 -2.63
N ILE A 68 -7.04 1.89 -2.31
CA ILE A 68 -5.72 2.30 -1.88
C ILE A 68 -5.90 3.14 -0.62
N THR A 69 -5.26 2.73 0.47
CA THR A 69 -5.39 3.41 1.78
C THR A 69 -4.03 3.86 2.29
N GLY A 70 -4.00 4.99 3.00
CA GLY A 70 -2.82 5.50 3.69
C GLY A 70 -3.00 5.39 5.20
N THR A 71 -2.02 4.80 5.90
CA THR A 71 -1.98 4.74 7.36
C THR A 71 -0.72 5.39 7.88
N THR A 72 -0.83 6.12 8.99
CA THR A 72 0.30 6.84 9.60
C THR A 72 0.59 6.31 10.99
N SER A 73 1.86 6.17 11.33
CA SER A 73 2.37 5.94 12.69
C SER A 73 3.48 6.94 12.97
N CYS A 74 3.67 7.32 14.22
CA CYS A 74 4.74 8.23 14.61
C CYS A 74 5.47 7.65 15.81
N ASP A 75 6.77 7.92 15.87
CA ASP A 75 7.59 7.67 17.05
C ASP A 75 7.10 8.56 18.21
N PRO A 76 7.30 8.10 19.46
CA PRO A 76 6.99 8.90 20.63
C PRO A 76 7.93 10.12 20.72
N CYS A 77 7.47 11.18 21.38
CA CYS A 77 8.16 12.47 21.36
C CYS A 77 9.49 12.49 22.16
N ASP A 78 9.70 11.51 23.02
CA ASP A 78 10.92 11.32 23.82
C ASP A 78 12.07 10.66 23.04
N ASP A 79 11.81 10.14 21.84
CA ASP A 79 12.87 9.64 20.98
C ASP A 79 13.86 10.77 20.60
N PRO A 80 15.16 10.47 20.45
CA PRO A 80 16.16 11.48 20.11
C PRO A 80 15.96 12.09 18.72
N ASN A 81 15.35 11.32 17.80
CA ASN A 81 15.03 11.74 16.44
C ASN A 81 13.69 11.14 15.98
N PRO A 82 12.57 11.62 16.50
CA PRO A 82 11.26 11.05 16.22
C PRO A 82 10.87 11.31 14.77
N LYS A 83 10.35 10.26 14.15
CA LYS A 83 9.85 10.28 12.79
C LYS A 83 8.40 9.82 12.75
N CYS A 84 7.71 10.26 11.72
CA CYS A 84 6.46 9.65 11.33
C CYS A 84 6.67 8.84 10.07
N TYR A 85 5.80 7.86 9.90
CA TYR A 85 5.83 6.89 8.83
C TYR A 85 4.46 6.81 8.19
N CYS A 86 4.43 6.77 6.86
CA CYS A 86 3.22 6.61 6.06
C CYS A 86 3.33 5.30 5.29
N ARG A 87 2.33 4.45 5.44
CA ARG A 87 2.19 3.20 4.68
C ARG A 87 1.03 3.36 3.74
N ILE A 88 1.31 3.19 2.45
CA ILE A 88 0.28 3.11 1.41
C ILE A 88 0.03 1.63 1.10
N THR A 89 -1.21 1.20 1.25
CA THR A 89 -1.68 -0.16 1.01
C THR A 89 -2.51 -0.20 -0.25
N PHE A 90 -2.23 -1.15 -1.13
CA PHE A 90 -2.99 -1.43 -2.36
C PHE A 90 -3.68 -2.78 -2.18
N TRP A 91 -5.00 -2.79 -2.01
CA TRP A 91 -5.75 -4.00 -1.65
C TRP A 91 -6.03 -4.94 -2.84
N ARG A 92 -6.00 -4.40 -4.06
CA ARG A 92 -6.31 -5.12 -5.30
C ARG A 92 -5.32 -4.74 -6.40
N PHE A 93 -4.04 -4.96 -6.12
CA PHE A 93 -2.96 -4.67 -7.05
C PHE A 93 -3.01 -5.63 -8.26
N ARG A 94 -2.87 -5.11 -9.49
CA ARG A 94 -2.90 -5.93 -10.72
C ARG A 94 -1.49 -6.23 -11.19
N GLU A 95 -0.87 -7.25 -10.61
CA GLU A 95 0.52 -7.59 -10.90
C GLU A 95 0.78 -7.94 -12.38
N TRP A 96 -0.21 -8.47 -13.10
CA TRP A 96 -0.12 -8.77 -14.53
C TRP A 96 0.02 -7.53 -15.43
N MET A 97 -0.28 -6.34 -14.90
CA MET A 97 -0.08 -5.06 -15.60
C MET A 97 1.28 -4.42 -15.26
N GLY A 98 2.12 -5.10 -14.47
CA GLY A 98 3.46 -4.67 -14.09
C GLY A 98 3.70 -4.86 -12.59
N THR A 99 4.91 -5.26 -12.22
CA THR A 99 5.26 -5.70 -10.86
C THR A 99 5.79 -4.59 -9.95
N GLN A 100 6.07 -3.41 -10.49
CA GLN A 100 6.64 -2.30 -9.73
C GLN A 100 5.60 -1.23 -9.45
N VAL A 101 5.57 -0.66 -8.25
CA VAL A 101 4.77 0.53 -7.93
C VAL A 101 5.67 1.77 -8.09
N PRO A 102 5.26 2.80 -8.86
CA PRO A 102 6.08 3.98 -9.02
C PRO A 102 6.15 4.75 -7.70
N TYR A 103 7.30 5.37 -7.47
CA TYR A 103 7.43 6.35 -6.42
C TYR A 103 6.82 7.67 -6.88
N LEU A 104 5.84 8.18 -6.12
CA LEU A 104 5.33 9.54 -6.28
C LEU A 104 6.09 10.44 -5.32
N SER A 105 6.79 11.45 -5.85
CA SER A 105 7.50 12.40 -5.02
C SER A 105 6.53 13.20 -4.14
N ASP A 106 6.93 13.42 -2.89
CA ASP A 106 6.19 14.25 -1.95
C ASP A 106 7.15 15.17 -1.17
N ASN A 107 6.62 16.32 -0.76
CA ASN A 107 7.37 17.34 -0.02
C ASN A 107 7.51 17.03 1.46
N ASN A 108 6.68 16.13 2.01
CA ASN A 108 6.68 15.75 3.42
C ASN A 108 7.26 14.35 3.64
N TRP A 109 7.08 13.48 2.65
CA TRP A 109 7.47 12.07 2.70
C TRP A 109 8.72 11.79 1.88
N LEU A 110 9.59 10.92 2.40
CA LEU A 110 10.68 10.26 1.67
C LEU A 110 10.32 8.80 1.49
N TYR A 111 10.59 8.26 0.30
CA TYR A 111 10.49 6.83 0.10
C TYR A 111 11.41 6.08 1.06
N ASP A 112 10.85 5.13 1.81
CA ASP A 112 11.65 4.21 2.58
C ASP A 112 12.06 3.05 1.67
N LYS A 113 13.32 3.04 1.24
CA LYS A 113 13.88 2.00 0.36
C LYS A 113 14.10 0.68 1.07
N ASP A 114 14.20 0.71 2.41
CA ASP A 114 14.62 -0.43 3.21
C ASP A 114 13.44 -1.33 3.66
N GLY A 115 12.20 -0.94 3.31
CA GLY A 115 11.01 -1.74 3.53
C GLY A 115 9.98 -1.04 4.41
N ASP A 116 8.86 -1.71 4.62
CA ASP A 116 7.68 -1.16 5.28
C ASP A 116 7.98 -0.66 6.71
N ALA A 117 7.73 0.62 6.94
CA ALA A 117 7.97 1.29 8.21
C ALA A 117 7.24 0.70 9.43
N PHE A 118 6.23 -0.18 9.23
CA PHE A 118 5.52 -0.83 10.34
C PHE A 118 5.68 -2.35 10.37
N GLY A 119 6.72 -2.87 9.72
CA GLY A 119 7.07 -4.27 9.82
C GLY A 119 8.19 -4.54 8.83
N LYS A 120 9.31 -5.08 9.30
CA LYS A 120 10.51 -5.48 8.53
C LYS A 120 10.21 -6.58 7.49
N ILE A 121 9.16 -6.41 6.70
CA ILE A 121 8.71 -7.28 5.63
C ILE A 121 8.97 -6.47 4.35
N PRO A 122 9.72 -7.02 3.39
CA PRO A 122 9.93 -6.34 2.11
C PRO A 122 8.58 -6.03 1.46
N HIS A 123 8.50 -4.97 0.63
CA HIS A 123 7.33 -4.64 -0.18
C HIS A 123 6.86 -5.89 -0.94
N LYS A 124 5.89 -6.64 -0.38
CA LYS A 124 5.52 -7.95 -0.91
C LYS A 124 4.01 -8.13 -0.83
N ASN A 125 3.48 -8.76 -1.88
CA ASN A 125 2.17 -9.40 -1.91
C ASN A 125 2.01 -10.27 -0.66
N ILE A 126 1.03 -9.93 0.18
CA ILE A 126 0.40 -10.95 1.03
C ILE A 126 -0.59 -11.65 0.10
N ASP A 127 -0.31 -12.92 -0.21
CA ASP A 127 -1.31 -13.81 -0.79
C ASP A 127 -2.32 -14.12 0.32
N CYS A 128 -3.58 -13.78 0.10
CA CYS A 128 -4.65 -14.19 1.01
C CYS A 128 -4.97 -15.66 0.69
N ASP A 129 -4.50 -16.58 1.54
CA ASP A 129 -4.97 -17.97 1.57
C ASP A 129 -6.44 -18.07 2.01
#